data_AF-A0A8B6G416-F1
#
_entry.id   AF-A0A8B6G416-F1
#
_cell.length_a   1.000
_cell.length_b   1.000
_cell.length_c   1.000
_cell.angle_alpha   90.00
_cell.angle_beta   90.00
_cell.angle_gamma   90.00
#
_symmetry.space_group_name_H-M   'P 1'
#
loop_
_entity.id
_entity.type
_entity.pdbx_description
1 polymer ?
#
loop_
_entity_poly.entity_id
_entity_poly.type
_entity_poly.pdbx_seq_one_letter_code
_entity_poly.pdbx_strand_id
1 'polypeptide(L)'
;MADKNNDERLDFEEVLKLLKQLNADMDKKYVHELFDKADTNKGIGERSTLDSEEFVHFYHSVTERIEIEEIFLKYDGGKGYFSADDLQRFMKEQQKENVSEDQAKEYIAAYEPQKNMQLEDQMSLIGKKSHLTLYLKTCLRMN
;
A
#
# COMPACT_ATOMS: atom_id res chain seq x y z
N MET A 1 -0.45 16.25 -14.12
CA MET A 1 -1.90 16.15 -13.88
C MET A 1 -2.37 14.83 -14.49
N ALA A 2 -3.21 14.12 -13.76
CA ALA A 2 -3.62 12.76 -14.08
C ALA A 2 -4.83 12.73 -15.02
N ASP A 3 -5.76 13.64 -14.78
CA ASP A 3 -6.83 14.04 -15.69
C ASP A 3 -6.21 14.67 -16.94
N LYS A 4 -6.21 13.92 -18.05
CA LYS A 4 -5.57 14.28 -19.32
C LYS A 4 -6.57 14.87 -20.31
N ASN A 5 -7.83 14.43 -20.24
CA ASN A 5 -8.95 14.93 -21.04
C ASN A 5 -9.61 16.17 -20.41
N ASN A 6 -9.23 16.50 -19.17
CA ASN A 6 -9.69 17.64 -18.38
C ASN A 6 -11.21 17.64 -18.17
N ASP A 7 -11.78 16.43 -18.03
CA ASP A 7 -13.21 16.19 -17.83
C ASP A 7 -13.60 16.02 -16.35
N GLU A 8 -12.67 16.29 -15.43
CA GLU A 8 -12.80 16.18 -13.97
C GLU A 8 -13.07 14.75 -13.47
N ARG A 9 -12.99 13.77 -14.36
CA ARG A 9 -13.17 12.35 -14.07
C ARG A 9 -11.93 11.58 -14.53
N LEU A 10 -11.82 10.34 -14.06
CA LEU A 10 -10.70 9.47 -14.39
C LEU A 10 -11.23 8.20 -15.03
N ASP A 11 -10.82 7.97 -16.28
CA ASP A 11 -11.03 6.67 -16.92
C ASP A 11 -10.03 5.62 -16.38
N PHE A 12 -10.27 4.36 -16.73
CA PHE A 12 -9.46 3.26 -16.25
C PHE A 12 -7.97 3.34 -16.66
N GLU A 13 -7.67 3.88 -17.85
CA GLU A 13 -6.28 4.01 -18.31
C GLU A 13 -5.56 5.17 -17.60
N GLU A 14 -6.28 6.25 -17.26
CA GLU A 14 -5.78 7.34 -16.42
C GLU A 14 -5.51 6.86 -14.99
N VAL A 15 -6.40 6.05 -14.42
CA VAL A 15 -6.20 5.38 -13.12
C VAL A 15 -4.99 4.46 -13.15
N LEU A 16 -4.83 3.62 -14.18
CA LEU A 16 -3.64 2.76 -14.29
C LEU A 16 -2.35 3.57 -14.41
N LYS A 17 -2.39 4.70 -15.11
CA LYS A 17 -1.24 5.59 -15.22
C LYS A 17 -0.88 6.24 -13.87
N LEU A 18 -1.88 6.64 -13.08
CA LEU A 18 -1.69 7.13 -11.72
C LEU A 18 -1.03 6.08 -10.83
N LEU A 19 -1.56 4.85 -10.83
CA LEU A 19 -0.98 3.75 -10.06
C LEU A 19 0.47 3.48 -10.46
N LYS A 20 0.78 3.50 -11.76
CA LYS A 20 2.17 3.40 -12.26
C LYS A 20 3.05 4.54 -11.77
N GLN A 21 2.56 5.77 -11.72
CA GLN A 21 3.32 6.91 -11.18
C GLN A 21 3.59 6.79 -9.68
N LEU A 22 2.71 6.09 -8.95
CA LEU A 22 2.87 5.78 -7.54
C LEU A 22 3.68 4.49 -7.30
N ASN A 23 4.30 3.91 -8.33
CA ASN A 23 5.00 2.63 -8.29
C ASN A 23 4.13 1.45 -7.79
N ALA A 24 2.81 1.53 -7.94
CA ALA A 24 1.88 0.45 -7.65
C ALA A 24 1.67 -0.41 -8.91
N ASP A 25 2.38 -1.53 -9.00
CA ASP A 25 2.25 -2.48 -10.12
C ASP A 25 1.27 -3.60 -9.76
N MET A 26 -0.02 -3.37 -9.96
CA MET A 26 -1.08 -4.31 -9.56
C MET A 26 -1.68 -5.07 -10.75
N ASP A 27 -2.19 -6.27 -10.49
CA ASP A 27 -2.91 -7.05 -11.51
C ASP A 27 -4.07 -6.23 -12.10
N LYS A 28 -4.07 -6.11 -13.44
CA LYS A 28 -5.02 -5.26 -14.16
C LYS A 28 -6.47 -5.71 -13.93
N LYS A 29 -6.74 -7.00 -13.71
CA LYS A 29 -8.11 -7.48 -13.44
C LYS A 29 -8.56 -7.06 -12.05
N TYR A 30 -7.70 -7.21 -11.04
CA TYR A 30 -8.00 -6.75 -9.68
C TYR A 30 -8.26 -5.24 -9.63
N VAL A 31 -7.44 -4.44 -10.32
CA VAL A 31 -7.65 -2.98 -10.43
C VAL A 31 -9.00 -2.68 -11.07
N HIS A 32 -9.37 -3.42 -12.13
CA HIS A 32 -10.64 -3.24 -12.82
C HIS A 32 -11.84 -3.57 -11.92
N GLU A 33 -11.77 -4.63 -11.12
CA GLU A 33 -12.83 -4.97 -10.16
C GLU A 33 -13.01 -3.90 -9.09
N LEU A 34 -11.92 -3.32 -8.59
CA LEU A 34 -11.99 -2.21 -7.63
C LEU A 34 -12.51 -0.92 -8.28
N PHE A 35 -12.13 -0.66 -9.53
CA PHE A 35 -12.59 0.48 -10.31
C PHE A 35 -14.10 0.42 -10.52
N ASP A 36 -14.63 -0.72 -10.98
CA ASP A 36 -16.08 -0.90 -11.19
C ASP A 36 -16.88 -0.82 -9.88
N LYS A 37 -16.29 -1.25 -8.75
CA LYS A 37 -16.94 -1.11 -7.43
C LYS A 37 -16.98 0.33 -6.93
N ALA A 38 -16.01 1.14 -7.31
CA ALA A 38 -15.91 2.54 -6.90
C ALA A 38 -16.76 3.48 -7.77
N ASP A 39 -17.06 3.10 -9.02
CA ASP A 39 -17.95 3.84 -9.93
C ASP A 39 -19.43 3.63 -9.56
N THR A 40 -19.86 4.36 -8.52
CA THR A 40 -21.20 4.28 -7.93
C THR A 40 -22.19 5.25 -8.57
N ASN A 41 -21.69 6.31 -9.21
CA ASN A 41 -22.46 7.36 -9.86
C ASN A 41 -22.73 7.08 -11.34
N LYS A 42 -22.39 5.88 -11.83
CA LYS A 42 -22.54 5.46 -13.23
C LYS A 42 -23.96 5.57 -13.76
N GLY A 43 -24.15 6.38 -14.82
CA GLY A 43 -25.40 6.42 -15.58
C GLY A 43 -25.60 5.19 -16.48
N ILE A 44 -26.86 4.85 -16.78
CA ILE A 44 -27.19 3.75 -17.70
C ILE A 44 -26.63 4.06 -19.10
N GLY A 45 -25.73 3.20 -19.59
CA GLY A 45 -25.10 3.35 -20.91
C GLY A 45 -23.88 4.27 -20.94
N GLU A 46 -23.45 4.80 -19.79
CA GLU A 46 -22.23 5.58 -19.68
C GLU A 46 -20.98 4.69 -19.57
N ARG A 47 -19.84 5.25 -19.97
CA ARG A 47 -18.54 4.61 -19.78
C ARG A 47 -18.16 4.71 -18.30
N SER A 48 -17.49 3.68 -17.79
CA SER A 48 -17.05 3.70 -16.40
C SER A 48 -15.96 4.76 -16.20
N THR A 49 -16.15 5.64 -15.21
CA THR A 49 -15.23 6.72 -14.85
C THR A 49 -15.35 6.99 -13.36
N LEU A 50 -14.29 7.43 -12.70
CA LEU A 50 -14.35 7.86 -11.31
C LEU A 50 -14.33 9.37 -11.21
N ASP A 51 -15.27 9.96 -10.49
CA ASP A 51 -15.12 11.34 -10.03
C ASP A 51 -14.11 11.46 -8.88
N SER A 52 -13.94 12.66 -8.33
CA SER A 52 -12.96 12.92 -7.27
C SER A 52 -13.24 12.14 -5.98
N GLU A 53 -14.50 11.97 -5.58
CA GLU A 53 -14.89 11.27 -4.36
C GLU A 53 -14.75 9.75 -4.56
N GLU A 54 -15.21 9.26 -5.70
CA GLU A 54 -15.07 7.85 -6.10
C GLU A 54 -13.60 7.45 -6.26
N PHE A 55 -12.75 8.36 -6.76
CA PHE A 55 -11.31 8.11 -6.84
C PHE A 55 -10.67 8.00 -5.45
N VAL A 56 -11.09 8.81 -4.46
CA VAL A 56 -10.58 8.68 -3.08
C VAL A 56 -10.96 7.31 -2.51
N HIS A 57 -12.20 6.86 -2.72
CA HIS A 57 -12.64 5.54 -2.28
C HIS A 57 -11.91 4.40 -3.00
N PHE A 58 -11.73 4.51 -4.31
CA PHE A 58 -10.90 3.59 -5.09
C PHE A 58 -9.47 3.56 -4.56
N TYR A 59 -8.87 4.73 -4.34
CA TYR A 59 -7.50 4.85 -3.86
C TYR A 59 -7.34 4.22 -2.48
N HIS A 60 -8.28 4.45 -1.56
CA HIS A 60 -8.31 3.76 -0.27
C HIS A 60 -8.47 2.25 -0.46
N SER A 61 -9.37 1.79 -1.33
CA SER A 61 -9.54 0.35 -1.59
C SER A 61 -8.28 -0.32 -2.16
N VAL A 62 -7.46 0.45 -2.88
CA VAL A 62 -6.18 0.01 -3.45
C VAL A 62 -5.01 0.09 -2.45
N THR A 63 -5.04 1.06 -1.53
CA THR A 63 -3.90 1.38 -0.64
C THR A 63 -4.10 0.96 0.82
N GLU A 64 -5.34 0.88 1.29
CA GLU A 64 -5.73 0.32 2.57
C GLU A 64 -5.89 -1.20 2.42
N ARG A 65 -4.80 -1.92 2.64
CA ARG A 65 -4.90 -3.37 2.79
C ARG A 65 -5.17 -3.68 4.26
N ILE A 66 -6.40 -4.02 4.62
CA ILE A 66 -6.71 -4.52 5.97
C ILE A 66 -5.79 -5.69 6.33
N GLU A 67 -5.43 -6.54 5.35
CA GLU A 67 -4.43 -7.60 5.51
C GLU A 67 -3.08 -7.09 6.02
N ILE A 68 -2.64 -5.89 5.62
CA ILE A 68 -1.39 -5.28 6.09
C ILE A 68 -1.46 -4.96 7.58
N GLU A 69 -2.63 -4.53 8.06
CA GLU A 69 -2.88 -4.21 9.46
C GLU A 69 -3.04 -5.48 10.29
N GLU A 70 -3.78 -6.47 9.79
CA GLU A 70 -3.91 -7.79 10.42
C GLU A 70 -2.56 -8.50 10.55
N ILE A 71 -1.74 -8.45 9.50
CA ILE A 71 -0.37 -8.97 9.54
C ILE A 71 0.44 -8.18 10.57
N PHE A 72 0.30 -6.85 10.65
CA PHE A 72 1.00 -6.08 11.66
C PHE A 72 0.60 -6.51 13.08
N LEU A 73 -0.69 -6.60 13.37
CA LEU A 73 -1.21 -7.03 14.66
C LEU A 73 -0.81 -8.47 15.03
N LYS A 74 -0.52 -9.31 14.05
CA LYS A 74 -0.01 -10.67 14.29
C LYS A 74 1.40 -10.68 14.89
N TYR A 75 2.25 -9.73 14.52
CA TYR A 75 3.67 -9.70 14.91
C TYR A 75 3.99 -8.67 15.99
N ASP A 76 3.16 -7.64 16.19
CA ASP A 76 3.43 -6.59 17.18
C ASP A 76 3.31 -7.09 18.64
N GLY A 77 2.63 -8.22 18.87
CA GLY A 77 2.38 -8.77 20.20
C GLY A 77 1.57 -7.83 21.09
N GLY A 78 0.71 -6.99 20.51
CA GLY A 78 -0.10 -5.99 21.21
C GLY A 78 0.66 -4.73 21.64
N LYS A 79 1.90 -4.55 21.19
CA LYS A 79 2.73 -3.36 21.51
C LYS A 79 2.36 -2.13 20.67
N GLY A 80 1.73 -2.32 19.52
CA GLY A 80 1.48 -1.25 18.54
C GLY A 80 2.70 -0.87 17.68
N TYR A 81 3.81 -1.59 17.81
CA TYR A 81 5.04 -1.41 17.03
C TYR A 81 5.76 -2.74 16.81
N PHE A 82 6.57 -2.80 15.76
CA PHE A 82 7.57 -3.85 15.55
C PHE A 82 8.88 -3.45 16.20
N SER A 83 9.39 -4.29 17.10
CA SER A 83 10.81 -4.26 17.44
C SER A 83 11.66 -4.81 16.29
N ALA A 84 12.99 -4.66 16.35
CA ALA A 84 13.89 -5.29 15.39
C ALA A 84 13.63 -6.82 15.24
N ASP A 85 13.39 -7.53 16.34
CA ASP A 85 13.11 -8.97 16.32
C ASP A 85 11.72 -9.31 15.72
N ASP A 86 10.71 -8.48 15.96
CA ASP A 86 9.39 -8.63 15.32
C ASP A 86 9.49 -8.40 13.80
N LEU A 87 10.29 -7.40 13.39
CA LEU A 87 10.56 -7.12 11.98
C LEU A 87 11.33 -8.27 11.32
N GLN A 88 12.33 -8.85 11.98
CA GLN A 88 13.05 -10.03 11.46
C GLN A 88 12.11 -11.22 11.26
N ARG A 89 11.23 -11.49 12.25
CA ARG A 89 10.22 -12.55 12.15
C ARG A 89 9.26 -12.30 10.99
N PHE A 90 8.78 -11.07 10.84
CA PHE A 90 7.96 -10.65 9.70
C PHE A 90 8.68 -10.89 8.36
N MET A 91 9.93 -10.42 8.20
CA MET A 91 10.69 -10.58 6.97
C MET A 91 10.91 -12.06 6.61
N LYS A 92 11.23 -12.88 7.61
CA LYS A 92 11.43 -14.32 7.38
C LYS A 92 10.14 -15.04 6.99
N GLU A 93 9.04 -14.77 7.70
CA GLU A 93 7.81 -15.54 7.54
C GLU A 93 6.94 -15.06 6.39
N GLN A 94 6.80 -13.74 6.24
CA GLN A 94 5.95 -13.11 5.23
C GLN A 94 6.72 -12.85 3.93
N GLN A 95 8.01 -12.49 4.03
CA GLN A 95 8.81 -12.06 2.88
C GLN A 95 9.79 -13.11 2.39
N LYS A 96 9.97 -14.19 3.16
CA LYS A 96 10.94 -15.25 2.89
C LYS A 96 12.38 -14.73 2.80
N GLU A 97 12.65 -13.61 3.47
CA GLU A 97 13.97 -12.98 3.53
C GLU A 97 14.56 -13.16 4.93
N ASN A 98 15.81 -13.62 5.00
CA ASN A 98 16.54 -13.67 6.27
C ASN A 98 17.31 -12.37 6.45
N VAL A 99 16.89 -11.58 7.44
CA VAL A 99 17.46 -10.26 7.76
C VAL A 99 18.15 -10.34 9.11
N SER A 100 19.36 -9.81 9.23
CA SER A 100 20.08 -9.70 10.52
C SER A 100 19.46 -8.62 11.41
N GLU A 101 19.82 -8.60 12.69
CA GLU A 101 19.28 -7.59 13.62
C GLU A 101 19.72 -6.18 13.20
N ASP A 102 20.99 -6.02 12.79
CA ASP A 102 21.51 -4.74 12.30
C ASP A 102 20.78 -4.28 11.03
N GLN A 103 20.51 -5.19 10.10
CA GLN A 103 19.74 -4.86 8.89
C GLN A 103 18.30 -4.46 9.25
N ALA A 104 17.68 -5.12 10.24
CA ALA A 104 16.35 -4.74 10.72
C ALA A 104 16.37 -3.31 11.30
N LYS A 105 17.40 -2.94 12.08
CA LYS A 105 17.55 -1.57 12.60
C LYS A 105 17.79 -0.54 11.50
N GLU A 106 18.57 -0.88 10.48
CA GLU A 106 18.75 -0.03 9.29
C GLU A 106 17.42 0.21 8.56
N TYR A 107 16.58 -0.82 8.42
CA TYR A 107 15.23 -0.67 7.89
C TYR A 107 14.37 0.28 8.74
N ILE A 108 14.39 0.13 10.06
CA ILE A 108 13.63 1.00 10.97
C ILE A 108 14.09 2.45 10.82
N ALA A 109 15.40 2.71 10.85
CA ALA A 109 15.97 4.04 10.68
C ALA A 109 15.62 4.68 9.33
N ALA A 110 15.51 3.88 8.26
CA ALA A 110 15.20 4.37 6.92
C ALA A 110 13.71 4.69 6.72
N TYR A 111 12.80 3.94 7.35
CA TYR A 111 11.37 3.94 6.98
C TYR A 111 10.42 4.42 8.08
N GLU A 112 10.82 4.39 9.35
CA GLU A 112 9.97 4.91 10.43
C GLU A 112 9.97 6.44 10.41
N PRO A 113 8.83 7.12 10.18
CA PRO A 113 8.80 8.60 10.13
C PRO A 113 9.01 9.26 11.50
N GLN A 114 8.71 8.55 12.60
CA GLN A 114 8.79 9.11 13.94
C GLN A 114 10.19 8.93 14.55
N LYS A 115 10.94 10.03 14.67
CA LYS A 115 12.32 10.01 15.19
C LYS A 115 12.46 9.38 16.58
N ASN A 116 11.49 9.57 17.47
CA ASN A 116 11.53 8.96 18.80
C ASN A 116 11.47 7.44 18.71
N MET A 117 10.72 6.88 17.77
CA MET A 117 10.64 5.44 17.58
C MET A 117 11.85 4.88 16.83
N GLN A 118 12.43 5.64 15.89
CA GLN A 118 13.72 5.29 15.29
C GLN A 118 14.81 5.10 16.36
N LEU A 119 14.88 6.00 17.35
CA LEU A 119 15.84 5.93 18.44
C LEU A 119 15.65 4.71 19.36
N GLU A 120 14.44 4.16 19.40
CA GLU A 120 14.09 2.99 20.19
C GLU A 120 14.13 1.69 19.37
N ASP A 121 14.59 1.72 18.11
CA ASP A 121 14.52 0.59 17.17
C ASP A 121 13.10 0.01 17.05
N GLN A 122 12.11 0.90 16.92
CA GLN A 122 10.69 0.57 16.78
C GLN A 122 10.09 1.10 15.48
N MET A 123 9.25 0.29 14.83
CA MET A 123 8.51 0.65 13.63
C MET A 123 7.00 0.59 13.84
N SER A 124 6.31 1.69 13.57
CA SER A 124 4.85 1.80 13.58
C SER A 124 4.23 1.17 12.35
N LEU A 125 2.91 1.00 12.38
CA LEU A 125 2.13 0.70 11.18
C LEU A 125 2.34 1.76 10.08
N ILE A 126 2.63 3.02 10.42
CA ILE A 126 2.88 4.10 9.45
C ILE A 126 4.27 3.91 8.82
N GLY A 127 5.30 3.62 9.60
CA GLY A 127 6.63 3.26 9.11
C GLY A 127 6.62 1.98 8.28
N LYS A 128 5.72 1.04 8.60
CA LYS A 128 5.44 -0.11 7.73
C LYS A 128 4.76 0.34 6.43
N LYS A 129 3.76 1.21 6.45
CA LYS A 129 3.03 1.70 5.26
C LYS A 129 3.94 2.48 4.30
N SER A 130 4.88 3.28 4.81
CA SER A 130 5.91 3.95 3.99
C SER A 130 6.84 2.95 3.30
N HIS A 131 7.24 1.88 4.00
CA HIS A 131 7.99 0.76 3.43
C HIS A 131 7.15 -0.09 2.45
N LEU A 132 5.87 -0.28 2.71
CA LEU A 132 4.92 -1.00 1.84
C LEU A 132 4.64 -0.32 0.51
N THR A 133 4.78 1.01 0.46
CA THR A 133 4.72 1.74 -0.81
C THR A 133 5.88 1.34 -1.74
N LEU A 134 7.00 0.86 -1.18
CA LEU A 134 8.09 0.23 -1.92
C LEU A 134 7.86 -1.28 -2.13
N TYR A 135 7.18 -1.96 -1.21
CA TYR A 135 6.89 -3.40 -1.21
C TYR A 135 5.84 -3.85 -2.24
N LEU A 136 5.08 -2.91 -2.82
CA LEU A 136 4.36 -3.13 -4.07
C LEU A 136 5.31 -3.58 -5.21
N LYS A 137 6.63 -3.41 -5.07
CA LYS A 137 7.62 -3.98 -6.02
C LYS A 137 7.88 -5.48 -5.83
N THR A 138 7.57 -6.09 -4.69
CA THR A 138 7.98 -7.47 -4.39
C THR A 138 6.79 -8.41 -4.20
N CYS A 139 5.71 -7.97 -3.56
CA CYS A 139 4.53 -8.82 -3.34
C CYS A 139 3.62 -8.98 -4.56
N LEU A 140 3.87 -8.25 -5.66
CA LEU A 140 3.14 -8.41 -6.93
C LEU A 140 3.93 -9.24 -7.96
N ARG A 141 5.04 -9.86 -7.56
CA ARG A 141 5.69 -10.97 -8.30
C ARG A 141 5.12 -12.35 -7.97
N MET A 142 3.86 -12.43 -7.54
CA MET A 142 3.14 -13.70 -7.43
C MET A 142 1.71 -13.54 -7.95
N ASN A 143 1.58 -13.36 -9.26
CA ASN A 143 0.89 -14.27 -10.18
C ASN A 143 1.16 -13.86 -11.63
#